data_AF-A0A0P8CWI2-F1
#
_entry.id   AF-A0A0P8CWI2-F1
#
_cell.length_a   1.000
_cell.length_b   1.000
_cell.length_c   1.000
_cell.angle_alpha   90.00
_cell.angle_beta   90.00
_cell.angle_gamma   90.00
#
_symmetry.space_group_name_H-M   'P 1'
#
loop_
_entity.id
_entity.type
_entity.pdbx_description
1 polymer ?
#
loop_
_entity_poly.entity_id
_entity_poly.type
_entity_poly.pdbx_seq_one_letter_code
_entity_poly.pdbx_strand_id
1 'polypeptide(L)'
;MRFAHLTRLCLPFAAAFLVTGCLDDGGSSGGDDTNSGRIHYLGVSGLSYQTASQSGTTDGQGRFRYYPGETLSLRVGNLPIIEDVSAQEYVTFLEFLPETREPLQSPGVDDEALRDHRLIEEQQFGNTTLLNMTRFLMALNWSQFVAEDQGIDIRPRVITQLNAALSDPNLPDSIDFTVNQADFTAEDSPVNRLLAAICFYPEDNVLCSEPPTDDEINSAPPRPENDEDIDPEVTYSEDLESLRDRILQAVRQIEDADNERARTYLRRELNAISREVARRYFLADHKANHPASDTTIKTIQIRRIGGAPSLAQLEAISKREQDVVIHSWDWQDADVDYFVAGSAGGESELLINFRPANTYRWVRKQIRVIID
;
A
#
# COMPACT_ATOMS: atom_id res chain seq x y z
N MET A 1 -73.68 -22.03 65.22
CA MET A 1 -74.20 -20.68 65.49
C MET A 1 -74.30 -19.92 64.17
N ARG A 2 -75.22 -18.95 64.13
CA ARG A 2 -75.86 -18.28 62.98
C ARG A 2 -74.94 -17.63 61.93
N PHE A 3 -75.39 -17.77 60.67
CA PHE A 3 -75.55 -16.79 59.57
C PHE A 3 -74.42 -15.81 59.16
N ALA A 4 -74.34 -15.63 57.83
CA ALA A 4 -74.57 -14.37 57.08
C ALA A 4 -73.41 -13.78 56.23
N HIS A 5 -73.79 -13.47 54.96
CA HIS A 5 -73.43 -12.34 54.08
C HIS A 5 -71.94 -12.09 53.75
N LEU A 6 -71.45 -12.05 52.49
CA LEU A 6 -71.91 -11.43 51.22
C LEU A 6 -71.93 -9.90 51.26
N THR A 7 -70.82 -9.26 50.89
CA THR A 7 -70.83 -7.89 50.34
C THR A 7 -69.58 -7.56 49.52
N ARG A 8 -69.85 -7.00 48.33
CA ARG A 8 -68.93 -6.37 47.37
C ARG A 8 -68.29 -5.10 47.94
N LEU A 9 -67.08 -4.71 47.50
CA LEU A 9 -66.87 -3.56 46.60
C LEU A 9 -65.40 -3.36 46.18
N CYS A 10 -65.26 -2.80 44.99
CA CYS A 10 -64.09 -2.39 44.21
C CYS A 10 -63.01 -1.57 44.92
N LEU A 11 -61.75 -1.80 44.52
CA LEU A 11 -60.78 -0.73 44.19
C LEU A 11 -59.63 -1.31 43.34
N PRO A 12 -59.32 -0.75 42.15
CA PRO A 12 -58.23 -1.21 41.30
C PRO A 12 -56.92 -0.53 41.73
N PHE A 13 -55.92 -1.31 42.13
CA PHE A 13 -54.55 -0.81 42.28
C PHE A 13 -53.73 -1.25 41.07
N ALA A 14 -53.32 -0.26 40.28
CA ALA A 14 -52.39 -0.43 39.17
C ALA A 14 -51.03 -0.89 39.70
N ALA A 15 -50.55 -2.03 39.23
CA ALA A 15 -49.17 -2.46 39.38
C ALA A 15 -48.62 -2.74 37.99
N ALA A 16 -47.78 -1.81 37.51
CA ALA A 16 -47.04 -1.93 36.27
C ALA A 16 -45.99 -3.04 36.42
N PHE A 17 -46.07 -4.05 35.55
CA PHE A 17 -45.01 -5.02 35.33
C PHE A 17 -43.90 -4.35 34.52
N LEU A 18 -42.77 -4.05 35.18
CA LEU A 18 -41.50 -3.81 34.49
C LEU A 18 -40.93 -5.16 34.08
N VAL A 19 -41.22 -5.57 32.85
CA VAL A 19 -40.45 -6.63 32.17
C VAL A 19 -39.18 -5.96 31.65
N THR A 20 -38.07 -6.17 32.35
CA THR A 20 -36.72 -5.90 31.84
C THR A 20 -36.42 -6.91 30.72
N GLY A 21 -36.83 -6.54 29.51
CA GLY A 21 -36.37 -7.16 28.27
C GLY A 21 -34.92 -6.76 28.02
N CYS A 22 -34.09 -7.76 27.78
CA CYS A 22 -32.76 -7.64 27.22
C CYS A 22 -32.92 -7.04 25.81
N LEU A 23 -32.67 -5.74 25.65
CA LEU A 23 -32.50 -5.11 24.35
C LEU A 23 -31.08 -5.43 23.89
N ASP A 24 -30.97 -6.60 23.27
CA ASP A 24 -29.89 -6.95 22.34
C ASP A 24 -29.99 -5.96 21.18
N ASP A 25 -29.03 -5.04 21.11
CA ASP A 25 -28.95 -4.05 20.04
C ASP A 25 -28.49 -4.79 18.78
N GLY A 26 -29.48 -5.25 18.03
CA GLY A 26 -29.33 -5.89 16.74
C GLY A 26 -28.67 -4.93 15.77
N GLY A 27 -27.35 -5.00 15.70
CA GLY A 27 -26.55 -4.45 14.61
C GLY A 27 -27.00 -5.06 13.30
N SER A 28 -27.87 -4.32 12.60
CA SER A 28 -28.31 -4.63 11.25
C SER A 28 -27.07 -4.70 10.35
N SER A 29 -26.61 -5.92 10.04
CA SER A 29 -25.68 -6.12 8.94
C SER A 29 -26.46 -5.92 7.63
N GLY A 30 -26.69 -4.65 7.29
CA GLY A 30 -26.89 -4.29 5.89
C GLY A 30 -25.64 -4.75 5.16
N GLY A 31 -25.76 -5.79 4.34
CA GLY A 31 -24.68 -6.24 3.47
C GLY A 31 -24.28 -5.08 2.58
N ASP A 32 -23.19 -4.42 2.93
CA ASP A 32 -22.57 -3.43 2.08
C ASP A 32 -21.89 -4.24 0.96
N ASP A 33 -22.54 -4.31 -0.20
CA ASP A 33 -22.03 -5.00 -1.41
C ASP A 33 -20.77 -4.30 -1.98
N THR A 34 -20.24 -3.29 -1.29
CA THR A 34 -18.97 -2.64 -1.64
C THR A 34 -17.77 -3.53 -1.35
N ASN A 35 -16.82 -3.50 -2.27
CA ASN A 35 -15.49 -4.06 -2.06
C ASN A 35 -14.59 -3.04 -1.35
N SER A 36 -13.58 -3.56 -0.66
CA SER A 36 -12.50 -2.74 -0.11
C SER A 36 -11.24 -2.92 -0.96
N GLY A 37 -10.75 -1.82 -1.52
CA GLY A 37 -9.47 -1.75 -2.21
C GLY A 37 -8.40 -1.12 -1.33
N ARG A 38 -7.15 -1.19 -1.77
CA ARG A 38 -6.01 -0.58 -1.07
C ARG A 38 -5.05 0.10 -2.05
N ILE A 39 -4.56 1.29 -1.69
CA ILE A 39 -3.43 1.91 -2.36
C ILE A 39 -2.14 1.31 -1.80
N HIS A 40 -1.39 0.57 -2.63
CA HIS A 40 -0.22 -0.22 -2.23
C HIS A 40 -0.52 -1.30 -1.16
N TYR A 41 0.49 -2.07 -0.75
CA TYR A 41 0.31 -3.14 0.24
C TYR A 41 0.29 -2.59 1.66
N LEU A 42 1.27 -1.76 2.01
CA LEU A 42 1.39 -1.15 3.34
C LEU A 42 0.51 0.09 3.49
N GLY A 43 -0.01 0.63 2.39
CA GLY A 43 -0.98 1.72 2.41
C GLY A 43 -0.40 3.08 2.05
N VAL A 44 -1.27 3.99 1.60
CA VAL A 44 -1.02 5.43 1.57
C VAL A 44 -2.18 6.10 2.28
N SER A 45 -1.96 6.65 3.46
CA SER A 45 -2.99 7.32 4.27
C SER A 45 -3.16 8.77 3.84
N GLY A 46 -4.34 9.34 4.10
CA GLY A 46 -4.58 10.78 3.89
C GLY A 46 -4.89 11.18 2.45
N LEU A 47 -5.04 10.23 1.51
CA LEU A 47 -5.53 10.53 0.17
C LEU A 47 -7.04 10.67 0.20
N SER A 48 -7.56 11.77 -0.33
CA SER A 48 -8.98 11.84 -0.66
C SER A 48 -9.25 10.99 -1.89
N TYR A 49 -10.19 10.07 -1.80
CA TYR A 49 -10.59 9.21 -2.91
C TYR A 49 -12.02 9.50 -3.33
N GLN A 50 -12.28 9.34 -4.62
CA GLN A 50 -13.61 9.42 -5.20
C GLN A 50 -13.79 8.35 -6.25
N THR A 51 -14.96 7.74 -6.23
CA THR A 51 -15.49 6.84 -7.26
C THR A 51 -16.85 7.36 -7.69
N ALA A 52 -17.56 6.64 -8.57
CA ALA A 52 -18.90 7.03 -8.99
C ALA A 52 -19.92 7.05 -7.83
N SER A 53 -19.74 6.19 -6.83
CA SER A 53 -20.69 6.03 -5.71
C SER A 53 -20.11 6.31 -4.32
N GLN A 54 -18.79 6.22 -4.16
CA GLN A 54 -18.10 6.37 -2.88
C GLN A 54 -17.14 7.56 -2.89
N SER A 55 -16.99 8.20 -1.74
CA SER A 55 -15.91 9.15 -1.48
C SER A 55 -15.45 9.05 -0.04
N GLY A 56 -14.21 9.44 0.23
CA GLY A 56 -13.67 9.38 1.57
C GLY A 56 -12.19 9.73 1.62
N THR A 57 -11.53 9.36 2.71
CA THR A 57 -10.09 9.48 2.87
C THR A 57 -9.51 8.11 3.16
N THR A 58 -8.37 7.77 2.54
CA THR A 58 -7.69 6.52 2.80
C THR A 58 -7.18 6.46 4.25
N ASP A 59 -7.39 5.31 4.88
CA ASP A 59 -6.98 5.09 6.26
C ASP A 59 -5.48 4.74 6.38
N GLY A 60 -5.01 4.42 7.59
CA GLY A 60 -3.61 4.02 7.84
C GLY A 60 -3.16 2.76 7.11
N GLN A 61 -4.09 1.97 6.54
CA GLN A 61 -3.78 0.85 5.66
C GLN A 61 -3.96 1.21 4.18
N GLY A 62 -4.28 2.46 3.84
CA GLY A 62 -4.53 2.90 2.47
C GLY A 62 -5.86 2.42 1.88
N ARG A 63 -6.84 2.04 2.71
CA ARG A 63 -8.09 1.43 2.22
C ARG A 63 -9.07 2.45 1.67
N PHE A 64 -9.78 2.04 0.62
CA PHE A 64 -10.93 2.75 0.05
C PHE A 64 -12.06 1.76 -0.25
N ARG A 65 -13.28 2.27 -0.46
CA ARG A 65 -14.46 1.49 -0.85
C ARG A 65 -14.87 1.78 -2.29
N TYR A 66 -15.35 0.75 -2.99
CA TYR A 66 -15.80 0.85 -4.37
C TYR A 66 -16.73 -0.31 -4.73
N TYR A 67 -17.54 -0.15 -5.77
CA TYR A 67 -18.23 -1.26 -6.44
C TYR A 67 -17.43 -1.79 -7.62
N PRO A 68 -17.51 -3.10 -7.94
CA PRO A 68 -16.86 -3.67 -9.11
C PRO A 68 -17.16 -2.88 -10.40
N GLY A 69 -16.09 -2.54 -11.14
CA GLY A 69 -16.18 -1.82 -12.42
C GLY A 69 -16.10 -0.30 -12.31
N GLU A 70 -16.08 0.27 -11.11
CA GLU A 70 -15.86 1.71 -10.92
C GLU A 70 -14.42 2.14 -11.21
N THR A 71 -14.25 3.43 -11.47
CA THR A 71 -12.96 4.11 -11.51
C THR A 71 -12.72 4.90 -10.23
N LEU A 72 -11.46 5.20 -9.98
CA LEU A 72 -10.90 5.83 -8.79
C LEU A 72 -10.14 7.08 -9.22
N SER A 73 -10.47 8.19 -8.58
CA SER A 73 -9.69 9.42 -8.59
C SER A 73 -9.10 9.66 -7.19
N LEU A 74 -7.85 10.10 -7.13
CA LEU A 74 -7.13 10.37 -5.88
C LEU A 74 -6.59 11.80 -5.87
N ARG A 75 -6.66 12.41 -4.69
CA ARG A 75 -6.14 13.75 -4.41
C ARG A 75 -5.41 13.74 -3.08
N VAL A 76 -4.40 14.59 -2.93
CA VAL A 76 -3.84 14.92 -1.60
C VAL A 76 -4.33 16.32 -1.24
N GLY A 77 -5.26 16.40 -0.29
CA GLY A 77 -6.01 17.64 -0.08
C GLY A 77 -6.70 18.08 -1.37
N ASN A 78 -6.40 19.31 -1.80
CA ASN A 78 -6.94 19.89 -3.03
C ASN A 78 -6.11 19.57 -4.28
N LEU A 79 -4.90 19.01 -4.16
CA LEU A 79 -4.06 18.68 -5.30
C LEU A 79 -4.49 17.36 -5.95
N PRO A 80 -4.92 17.36 -7.23
CA PRO A 80 -5.19 16.13 -7.97
C PRO A 80 -3.90 15.31 -8.19
N ILE A 81 -3.99 14.00 -8.00
CA ILE A 81 -2.86 13.07 -8.25
C ILE A 81 -3.18 12.18 -9.46
N ILE A 82 -4.37 11.58 -9.47
CA ILE A 82 -4.84 10.75 -10.58
C ILE A 82 -6.35 10.83 -10.74
N GLU A 83 -6.80 10.51 -11.95
CA GLU A 83 -8.20 10.33 -12.31
C GLU A 83 -8.34 9.06 -13.17
N ASP A 84 -9.55 8.50 -13.20
CA ASP A 84 -9.93 7.39 -14.10
C ASP A 84 -9.06 6.11 -14.00
N VAL A 85 -8.64 5.75 -12.79
CA VAL A 85 -7.93 4.48 -12.53
C VAL A 85 -8.91 3.39 -12.14
N SER A 86 -8.80 2.18 -12.71
CA SER A 86 -9.72 1.09 -12.35
C SER A 86 -9.61 0.75 -10.86
N ALA A 87 -10.75 0.75 -10.17
CA ALA A 87 -10.83 0.39 -8.77
C ALA A 87 -10.73 -1.13 -8.61
N GLN A 88 -9.76 -1.58 -7.80
CA GLN A 88 -9.47 -3.00 -7.57
C GLN A 88 -8.86 -3.23 -6.18
N GLU A 89 -8.66 -4.50 -5.80
CA GLU A 89 -8.17 -4.89 -4.47
C GLU A 89 -6.83 -4.19 -4.13
N TYR A 90 -5.91 -4.14 -5.10
CA TYR A 90 -4.64 -3.42 -4.97
C TYR A 90 -4.46 -2.46 -6.14
N VAL A 91 -4.42 -1.17 -5.86
CA VAL A 91 -4.01 -0.13 -6.81
C VAL A 91 -2.62 0.34 -6.41
N THR A 92 -1.65 0.20 -7.28
CA THR A 92 -0.27 0.66 -7.08
C THR A 92 -0.02 1.87 -7.95
N PHE A 93 1.07 2.59 -7.70
CA PHE A 93 1.42 3.73 -8.56
C PHE A 93 1.67 3.32 -10.02
N LEU A 94 1.95 2.05 -10.33
CA LEU A 94 2.08 1.60 -11.72
C LEU A 94 0.73 1.58 -12.45
N GLU A 95 -0.38 1.48 -11.73
CA GLU A 95 -1.71 1.60 -12.35
C GLU A 95 -2.14 3.06 -12.51
N PHE A 96 -1.40 4.04 -12.00
CA PHE A 96 -1.81 5.45 -12.06
C PHE A 96 -1.75 6.04 -13.47
N LEU A 97 -0.80 5.56 -14.28
CA LEU A 97 -0.57 6.08 -15.62
C LEU A 97 -0.90 5.01 -16.68
N PRO A 98 -1.61 5.36 -17.77
CA PRO A 98 -1.88 4.40 -18.85
C PRO A 98 -0.62 3.75 -19.40
N GLU A 99 0.45 4.52 -19.60
CA GLU A 99 1.71 4.03 -20.19
C GLU A 99 2.47 3.06 -19.28
N THR A 100 2.25 3.10 -17.96
CA THR A 100 2.81 2.10 -17.03
C THR A 100 1.86 0.93 -16.79
N ARG A 101 0.55 1.12 -16.99
CA ARG A 101 -0.48 0.10 -16.79
C ARG A 101 -0.60 -0.87 -17.97
N GLU A 102 -0.58 -0.37 -19.20
CA GLU A 102 -0.73 -1.20 -20.40
C GLU A 102 0.33 -2.31 -20.51
N PRO A 103 1.63 -2.06 -20.25
CA PRO A 103 2.64 -3.11 -20.27
C PRO A 103 2.36 -4.27 -19.30
N LEU A 104 1.72 -4.00 -18.15
CA LEU A 104 1.46 -5.00 -17.11
C LEU A 104 0.55 -6.14 -17.59
N GLN A 105 -0.20 -5.94 -18.67
CA GLN A 105 -1.06 -6.97 -19.25
C GLN A 105 -0.28 -8.10 -19.93
N SER A 106 0.99 -7.86 -20.26
CA SER A 106 1.89 -8.83 -20.89
C SER A 106 3.04 -9.17 -19.96
N PRO A 107 3.22 -10.42 -19.54
CA PRO A 107 4.34 -10.80 -18.69
C PRO A 107 5.65 -10.87 -19.48
N GLY A 108 6.77 -10.66 -18.78
CA GLY A 108 8.10 -11.01 -19.28
C GLY A 108 8.33 -12.51 -19.20
N VAL A 109 9.50 -12.96 -19.67
CA VAL A 109 9.94 -14.37 -19.55
C VAL A 109 11.29 -14.35 -18.85
N ASP A 110 11.44 -15.18 -17.82
CA ASP A 110 12.67 -15.30 -17.04
C ASP A 110 13.66 -16.33 -17.61
N ASP A 111 14.77 -16.55 -16.91
CA ASP A 111 15.83 -17.46 -17.32
C ASP A 111 15.39 -18.93 -17.41
N GLU A 112 14.25 -19.27 -16.81
CA GLU A 112 13.64 -20.61 -16.86
C GLU A 112 12.65 -20.76 -18.00
N ALA A 113 12.60 -19.77 -18.90
CA ALA A 113 11.62 -19.66 -19.97
C ALA A 113 10.17 -19.62 -19.46
N LEU A 114 9.96 -19.18 -18.22
CA LEU A 114 8.65 -19.05 -17.58
C LEU A 114 8.24 -17.59 -17.47
N ARG A 115 6.93 -17.34 -17.54
CA ARG A 115 6.35 -16.00 -17.48
C ARG A 115 6.47 -15.39 -16.09
N ASP A 116 6.80 -14.10 -16.05
CA ASP A 116 6.95 -13.36 -14.80
C ASP A 116 6.56 -11.89 -15.00
N HIS A 117 5.62 -11.41 -14.18
CA HIS A 117 5.21 -10.00 -14.20
C HIS A 117 6.26 -9.07 -13.60
N ARG A 118 7.09 -9.56 -12.68
CA ARG A 118 8.06 -8.75 -11.93
C ARG A 118 9.05 -8.05 -12.86
N LEU A 119 9.47 -8.71 -13.93
CA LEU A 119 10.35 -8.14 -14.94
C LEU A 119 9.75 -6.89 -15.60
N ILE A 120 8.45 -6.89 -15.84
CA ILE A 120 7.74 -5.79 -16.50
C ILE A 120 7.43 -4.67 -15.50
N GLU A 121 7.07 -5.02 -14.27
CA GLU A 121 6.93 -4.07 -13.16
C GLU A 121 8.22 -3.26 -12.98
N GLU A 122 9.39 -3.91 -12.92
CA GLU A 122 10.69 -3.23 -12.73
C GLU A 122 11.09 -2.37 -13.94
N GLN A 123 10.72 -2.75 -15.16
CA GLN A 123 10.95 -1.91 -16.34
C GLN A 123 10.21 -0.56 -16.24
N GLN A 124 9.06 -0.51 -15.55
CA GLN A 124 8.31 0.73 -15.39
C GLN A 124 8.99 1.73 -14.45
N PHE A 125 9.97 1.30 -13.64
CA PHE A 125 10.72 2.17 -12.73
C PHE A 125 11.63 3.19 -13.44
N GLY A 126 11.71 3.13 -14.77
CA GLY A 126 12.34 4.15 -15.61
C GLY A 126 11.39 5.28 -16.03
N ASN A 127 10.07 5.17 -15.78
CA ASN A 127 9.12 6.20 -16.16
C ASN A 127 9.27 7.45 -15.25
N THR A 128 9.58 8.59 -15.86
CA THR A 128 9.83 9.86 -15.15
C THR A 128 8.60 10.32 -14.37
N THR A 129 7.42 10.31 -14.98
CA THR A 129 6.16 10.73 -14.34
C THR A 129 5.84 9.89 -13.12
N LEU A 130 5.98 8.57 -13.23
CA LEU A 130 5.81 7.62 -12.12
C LEU A 130 6.76 7.95 -10.97
N LEU A 131 8.04 8.17 -11.27
CA LEU A 131 9.04 8.50 -10.24
C LEU A 131 8.74 9.84 -9.60
N ASN A 132 8.50 10.90 -10.36
CA ASN A 132 8.20 12.23 -9.84
C ASN A 132 6.99 12.21 -8.88
N MET A 133 5.91 11.54 -9.28
CA MET A 133 4.72 11.38 -8.45
C MET A 133 4.98 10.53 -7.20
N THR A 134 5.72 9.41 -7.33
CA THR A 134 6.10 8.56 -6.20
C THR A 134 6.91 9.36 -5.18
N ARG A 135 7.92 10.10 -5.65
CA ARG A 135 8.82 10.93 -4.83
C ARG A 135 8.04 12.02 -4.12
N PHE A 136 7.12 12.69 -4.80
CA PHE A 136 6.28 13.71 -4.19
C PHE A 136 5.40 13.14 -3.06
N LEU A 137 4.71 12.02 -3.29
CA LEU A 137 3.89 11.38 -2.26
C LEU A 137 4.74 10.91 -1.07
N MET A 138 5.95 10.39 -1.33
CA MET A 138 6.90 10.06 -0.26
C MET A 138 7.41 11.28 0.50
N ALA A 139 7.65 12.42 -0.19
CA ALA A 139 8.07 13.67 0.44
C ALA A 139 6.99 14.28 1.34
N LEU A 140 5.71 13.91 1.16
CA LEU A 140 4.60 14.29 2.02
C LEU A 140 4.41 13.38 3.25
N ASN A 141 5.13 12.26 3.33
CA ASN A 141 5.04 11.32 4.45
C ASN A 141 5.35 12.01 5.78
N TRP A 142 4.65 11.72 6.87
CA TRP A 142 4.89 12.45 8.13
C TRP A 142 6.32 12.31 8.65
N SER A 143 6.89 11.10 8.59
CA SER A 143 8.33 10.92 8.78
C SER A 143 9.07 11.26 7.49
N GLN A 144 10.31 11.77 7.60
CA GLN A 144 11.14 12.06 6.42
C GLN A 144 11.32 10.82 5.53
N PHE A 145 11.29 9.62 6.15
CA PHE A 145 11.45 8.34 5.47
C PHE A 145 10.29 7.40 5.75
N VAL A 146 9.91 6.62 4.75
CA VAL A 146 8.92 5.54 4.88
C VAL A 146 9.62 4.30 5.43
N ALA A 147 9.28 3.88 6.66
CA ALA A 147 9.87 2.69 7.27
C ALA A 147 9.53 1.40 6.49
N GLU A 148 10.33 0.34 6.64
CA GLU A 148 10.19 -0.91 5.87
C GLU A 148 8.83 -1.61 6.05
N ASP A 149 8.23 -1.47 7.23
CA ASP A 149 6.97 -2.09 7.64
C ASP A 149 5.78 -1.12 7.62
N GLN A 150 5.98 0.10 7.10
CA GLN A 150 4.96 1.15 7.06
C GLN A 150 4.69 1.65 5.64
N GLY A 151 3.46 2.11 5.46
CA GLY A 151 3.01 2.86 4.29
C GLY A 151 3.38 4.35 4.39
N ILE A 152 2.97 5.12 3.39
CA ILE A 152 3.06 6.58 3.43
C ILE A 152 1.97 7.12 4.36
N ASP A 153 2.34 7.90 5.38
CA ASP A 153 1.42 8.53 6.34
C ASP A 153 1.27 10.04 6.08
N ILE A 154 0.25 10.46 5.33
CA ILE A 154 0.01 11.90 5.09
C ILE A 154 -1.00 12.42 6.11
N ARG A 155 -0.50 13.10 7.14
CA ARG A 155 -1.33 13.56 8.26
C ARG A 155 -2.21 14.76 7.90
N PRO A 156 -3.35 14.95 8.60
CA PRO A 156 -4.23 16.11 8.40
C PRO A 156 -3.51 17.46 8.44
N ARG A 157 -2.50 17.63 9.31
CA ARG A 157 -1.69 18.87 9.38
C ARG A 157 -0.97 19.16 8.06
N VAL A 158 -0.30 18.15 7.50
CA VAL A 158 0.39 18.25 6.20
C VAL A 158 -0.62 18.63 5.11
N ILE A 159 -1.80 18.01 5.11
CA ILE A 159 -2.87 18.29 4.15
C ILE A 159 -3.39 19.72 4.30
N THR A 160 -3.62 20.20 5.53
CA THR A 160 -4.06 21.57 5.79
C THR A 160 -3.04 22.60 5.30
N GLN A 161 -1.74 22.38 5.59
CA GLN A 161 -0.67 23.26 5.14
C GLN A 161 -0.50 23.23 3.62
N LEU A 162 -0.57 22.05 3.00
CA LEU A 162 -0.57 21.93 1.54
C LEU A 162 -1.75 22.69 0.92
N ASN A 163 -2.96 22.57 1.47
CA ASN A 163 -4.13 23.31 0.96
C ASN A 163 -3.98 24.83 1.10
N ALA A 164 -3.37 25.30 2.20
CA ALA A 164 -3.06 26.70 2.39
C ALA A 164 -2.03 27.17 1.34
N ALA A 165 -0.97 26.39 1.11
CA ALA A 165 0.05 26.67 0.11
C ALA A 165 -0.53 26.73 -1.31
N LEU A 166 -1.39 25.78 -1.69
CA LEU A 166 -2.07 25.75 -2.99
C LEU A 166 -3.05 26.93 -3.19
N SER A 167 -3.46 27.58 -2.10
CA SER A 167 -4.37 28.75 -2.14
C SER A 167 -3.62 30.08 -2.12
N ASP A 168 -2.30 30.07 -1.89
CA ASP A 168 -1.47 31.27 -1.91
C ASP A 168 -1.20 31.69 -3.36
N PRO A 169 -1.56 32.92 -3.78
CA PRO A 169 -1.36 33.39 -5.15
C PRO A 169 0.11 33.48 -5.57
N ASN A 170 1.05 33.46 -4.62
CA ASN A 170 2.48 33.49 -4.89
C ASN A 170 3.08 32.10 -5.06
N LEU A 171 2.36 31.03 -4.69
CA LEU A 171 2.83 29.65 -4.78
C LEU A 171 2.15 28.91 -5.95
N PRO A 172 2.73 27.79 -6.41
CA PRO A 172 2.09 26.93 -7.41
C PRO A 172 0.79 26.33 -6.88
N ASP A 173 -0.26 26.32 -7.70
CA ASP A 173 -1.55 25.68 -7.40
C ASP A 173 -1.66 24.24 -7.95
N SER A 174 -0.64 23.80 -8.68
CA SER A 174 -0.58 22.53 -9.39
C SER A 174 0.85 22.05 -9.54
N ILE A 175 1.02 20.75 -9.81
CA ILE A 175 2.32 20.11 -10.03
C ILE A 175 2.24 19.35 -11.35
N ASP A 176 3.17 19.66 -12.26
CA ASP A 176 3.37 18.88 -13.48
C ASP A 176 4.39 17.76 -13.20
N PHE A 177 3.90 16.53 -13.06
CA PHE A 177 4.76 15.37 -12.85
C PHE A 177 5.50 14.91 -14.11
N THR A 178 5.14 15.44 -15.30
CA THR A 178 5.70 15.00 -16.59
C THR A 178 7.03 15.67 -16.95
N VAL A 179 7.40 16.72 -16.23
CA VAL A 179 8.68 17.42 -16.44
C VAL A 179 9.86 16.48 -16.19
N ASN A 180 11.00 16.79 -16.81
CA ASN A 180 12.20 16.00 -16.60
C ASN A 180 12.70 16.12 -15.15
N GLN A 181 13.57 15.19 -14.75
CA GLN A 181 14.04 15.13 -13.37
C GLN A 181 14.77 16.41 -12.92
N ALA A 182 15.58 17.04 -13.78
CA ALA A 182 16.34 18.23 -13.38
C ALA A 182 15.41 19.39 -13.05
N ASP A 183 14.36 19.59 -13.85
CA ASP A 183 13.36 20.63 -13.59
C ASP A 183 12.50 20.30 -12.36
N PHE A 184 12.17 19.01 -12.17
CA PHE A 184 11.39 18.56 -11.01
C PHE A 184 12.14 18.78 -9.68
N THR A 185 13.46 18.61 -9.68
CA THR A 185 14.31 18.71 -8.47
C THR A 185 15.02 20.05 -8.31
N ALA A 186 14.85 21.01 -9.23
CA ALA A 186 15.42 22.34 -9.09
C ALA A 186 15.04 22.98 -7.74
N GLU A 187 15.93 23.78 -7.16
CA GLU A 187 15.73 24.42 -5.86
C GLU A 187 14.43 25.26 -5.81
N ASP A 188 14.12 25.95 -6.91
CA ASP A 188 12.93 26.77 -7.11
C ASP A 188 11.78 26.03 -7.81
N SER A 189 11.86 24.71 -7.95
CA SER A 189 10.82 23.91 -8.62
C SER A 189 9.47 24.09 -7.92
N PRO A 190 8.34 23.96 -8.65
CA PRO A 190 7.01 24.07 -8.05
C PRO A 190 6.83 23.16 -6.81
N VAL A 191 7.45 21.98 -6.84
CA VAL A 191 7.40 21.01 -5.74
C VAL A 191 8.15 21.52 -4.52
N ASN A 192 9.40 21.96 -4.67
CA ASN A 192 10.20 22.43 -3.54
C ASN A 192 9.62 23.70 -2.92
N ARG A 193 9.02 24.58 -3.75
CA ARG A 193 8.30 25.76 -3.26
C ARG A 193 7.07 25.39 -2.41
N LEU A 194 6.34 24.33 -2.78
CA LEU A 194 5.22 23.81 -1.99
C LEU A 194 5.70 23.10 -0.72
N LEU A 195 6.75 22.28 -0.79
CA LEU A 195 7.31 21.58 0.37
C LEU A 195 7.87 22.57 1.41
N ALA A 196 8.45 23.69 0.97
CA ALA A 196 8.92 24.76 1.83
C ALA A 196 7.81 25.43 2.66
N ALA A 197 6.56 25.36 2.21
CA ALA A 197 5.40 25.89 2.92
C ALA A 197 4.78 24.91 3.94
N ILE A 198 5.34 23.70 4.08
CA ILE A 198 4.80 22.64 4.93
C ILE A 198 5.76 22.33 6.07
N CYS A 199 5.25 22.31 7.30
CA CYS A 199 6.03 21.89 8.47
C CYS A 199 5.66 20.48 8.92
N PHE A 200 6.61 19.56 8.82
CA PHE A 200 6.44 18.13 9.17
C PHE A 200 6.69 17.83 10.66
N TYR A 201 6.45 18.80 11.52
CA TYR A 201 6.59 18.69 12.97
C TYR A 201 5.29 19.10 13.67
N PRO A 202 5.09 18.72 14.95
CA PRO A 202 3.96 19.16 15.76
C PRO A 202 3.83 20.69 15.79
N GLU A 203 2.63 21.20 16.06
CA GLU A 203 2.31 22.63 15.96
C GLU A 203 3.23 23.53 16.77
N ASP A 204 3.56 23.13 17.99
CA ASP A 204 4.40 23.90 18.91
C ASP A 204 5.90 23.61 18.75
N ASN A 205 6.32 22.94 17.67
CA ASN A 205 7.73 22.66 17.45
C ASN A 205 8.44 23.93 16.97
N VAL A 206 9.57 24.27 17.62
CA VAL A 206 10.42 25.41 17.25
C VAL A 206 10.91 25.37 15.79
N LEU A 207 10.94 24.20 15.16
CA LEU A 207 11.30 24.07 13.74
C LEU A 207 10.19 24.52 12.78
N CYS A 208 8.97 24.75 13.28
CA CYS A 208 7.86 25.31 12.51
C CYS A 208 7.73 26.83 12.63
N SER A 209 8.57 27.50 13.43
CA SER A 209 8.52 28.96 13.53
C SER A 209 9.19 29.62 12.32
N GLU A 210 8.93 30.92 12.14
CA GLU A 210 9.69 31.70 11.17
C GLU A 210 11.18 31.69 11.54
N PRO A 211 12.08 31.55 10.55
CA PRO A 211 13.51 31.59 10.80
C PRO A 211 13.91 33.00 11.28
N PRO A 212 14.75 33.11 12.33
CA PRO A 212 15.31 34.40 12.75
C PRO A 212 15.92 35.16 11.58
N THR A 213 15.63 36.44 11.52
CA THR A 213 16.16 37.35 10.49
C THR A 213 17.61 37.72 10.79
N ASP A 214 18.35 38.10 9.74
CA ASP A 214 19.74 38.54 9.90
C ASP A 214 19.81 39.80 10.82
N ASP A 215 18.78 40.65 10.82
CA ASP A 215 18.71 41.82 11.69
C ASP A 215 18.52 41.45 13.17
N GLU A 216 17.70 40.43 13.48
CA GLU A 216 17.53 39.91 14.83
C GLU A 216 18.83 39.29 15.36
N ILE A 217 19.52 38.53 14.51
CA ILE A 217 20.81 37.90 14.84
C ILE A 217 21.87 38.97 15.14
N ASN A 218 22.02 39.96 14.25
CA ASN A 218 23.02 41.03 14.40
C ASN A 218 22.74 41.96 15.59
N SER A 219 21.50 42.02 16.07
CA SER A 219 21.09 42.84 17.21
C SER A 219 21.24 42.11 18.55
N ALA A 220 21.38 40.79 18.55
CA ALA A 220 21.56 39.98 19.74
C ALA A 220 23.01 40.10 20.29
N PRO A 221 23.21 39.99 21.61
CA PRO A 221 24.55 39.99 22.18
C PRO A 221 25.32 38.73 21.73
N PRO A 222 26.64 38.83 21.49
CA PRO A 222 27.46 37.66 21.23
C PRO A 222 27.57 36.81 22.49
N ARG A 223 27.68 35.50 22.29
CA ARG A 223 27.86 34.55 23.38
C ARG A 223 29.20 34.79 24.10
N PRO A 224 29.22 34.93 25.44
CA PRO A 224 30.46 35.07 26.20
C PRO A 224 31.41 33.89 25.98
N GLU A 225 32.73 34.15 25.99
CA GLU A 225 33.75 33.11 25.84
C GLU A 225 33.85 32.18 27.06
N ASN A 226 33.50 32.68 28.25
CA ASN A 226 33.48 31.87 29.47
C ASN A 226 32.07 31.32 29.72
N ASP A 227 31.98 30.02 29.93
CA ASP A 227 30.70 29.36 30.23
C ASP A 227 30.04 29.87 31.52
N GLU A 228 30.79 30.42 32.47
CA GLU A 228 30.28 31.00 33.72
C GLU A 228 29.54 32.34 33.52
N ASP A 229 29.79 33.03 32.40
CA ASP A 229 29.20 34.33 32.07
C ASP A 229 27.91 34.20 31.22
N ILE A 230 27.51 32.96 30.88
CA ILE A 230 26.30 32.68 30.08
C ILE A 230 25.06 32.82 30.96
N ASP A 231 24.18 33.76 30.60
CA ASP A 231 22.88 33.98 31.24
C ASP A 231 21.81 33.15 30.51
N PRO A 232 21.11 32.22 31.20
CA PRO A 232 20.06 31.40 30.58
C PRO A 232 18.83 32.18 30.12
N GLU A 233 18.65 33.43 30.56
CA GLU A 233 17.52 34.29 30.17
C GLU A 233 17.83 35.16 28.93
N VAL A 234 19.07 35.11 28.41
CA VAL A 234 19.50 35.88 27.24
C VAL A 234 19.63 34.96 26.04
N THR A 235 18.97 35.32 24.94
CA THR A 235 19.18 34.67 23.64
C THR A 235 20.36 35.33 22.94
N TYR A 236 21.43 34.56 22.70
CA TYR A 236 22.64 35.06 22.04
C TYR A 236 22.53 34.96 20.52
N SER A 237 23.38 35.72 19.81
CA SER A 237 23.43 35.69 18.34
C SER A 237 23.66 34.28 17.78
N GLU A 238 24.56 33.52 18.40
CA GLU A 238 24.91 32.15 18.00
C GLU A 238 23.75 31.17 18.21
N ASP A 239 22.90 31.41 19.21
CA ASP A 239 21.71 30.59 19.45
C ASP A 239 20.62 30.87 18.39
N LEU A 240 20.47 32.13 17.97
CA LEU A 240 19.57 32.52 16.88
C LEU A 240 20.06 32.01 15.52
N GLU A 241 21.36 32.08 15.24
CA GLU A 241 21.99 31.48 14.06
C GLU A 241 21.75 29.97 14.02
N SER A 242 22.01 29.28 15.14
CA SER A 242 21.77 27.85 15.26
C SER A 242 20.29 27.50 15.05
N LEU A 243 19.37 28.29 15.61
CA LEU A 243 17.93 28.09 15.42
C LEU A 243 17.53 28.29 13.95
N ARG A 244 18.00 29.35 13.31
CA ARG A 244 17.77 29.64 11.89
C ARG A 244 18.23 28.49 11.01
N ASP A 245 19.46 28.02 11.20
CA ASP A 245 20.01 26.93 10.41
C ASP A 245 19.23 25.63 10.61
N ARG A 246 18.81 25.34 11.84
CA ARG A 246 17.97 24.17 12.14
C ARG A 246 16.60 24.26 11.48
N ILE A 247 15.95 25.43 11.47
CA ILE A 247 14.66 25.65 10.78
C ILE A 247 14.85 25.45 9.27
N LEU A 248 15.87 26.05 8.68
CA LEU A 248 16.14 25.94 7.24
C LEU A 248 16.49 24.50 6.83
N GLN A 249 17.23 23.75 7.64
CA GLN A 249 17.52 22.33 7.41
C GLN A 249 16.32 21.41 7.64
N ALA A 250 15.32 21.85 8.41
CA ALA A 250 14.09 21.10 8.66
C ALA A 250 13.10 21.18 7.49
N VAL A 251 13.29 22.14 6.58
CA VAL A 251 12.52 22.24 5.34
C VAL A 251 12.84 21.06 4.43
N ARG A 252 11.79 20.37 3.98
CA ARG A 252 11.96 19.22 3.09
C ARG A 252 12.20 19.62 1.67
N GLN A 253 12.99 18.81 0.98
CA GLN A 253 13.22 18.92 -0.44
C GLN A 253 12.84 17.62 -1.13
N ILE A 254 12.49 17.70 -2.40
CA ILE A 254 12.16 16.51 -3.19
C ILE A 254 13.36 15.56 -3.37
N GLU A 255 14.58 16.04 -3.12
CA GLU A 255 15.80 15.22 -3.09
C GLU A 255 15.85 14.27 -1.89
N ASP A 256 15.15 14.58 -0.78
CA ASP A 256 15.04 13.66 0.36
C ASP A 256 14.39 12.33 -0.03
N ALA A 257 13.46 12.38 -0.99
CA ALA A 257 12.86 11.23 -1.64
C ALA A 257 13.49 11.03 -3.02
N ASP A 258 14.76 10.61 -3.08
CA ASP A 258 15.45 10.38 -4.35
C ASP A 258 14.85 9.21 -5.18
N ASN A 259 15.34 9.06 -6.41
CA ASN A 259 14.89 8.01 -7.32
C ASN A 259 15.13 6.59 -6.79
N GLU A 260 16.26 6.33 -6.14
CA GLU A 260 16.58 4.98 -5.66
C GLU A 260 15.66 4.59 -4.49
N ARG A 261 15.33 5.56 -3.63
CA ARG A 261 14.36 5.38 -2.56
C ARG A 261 12.95 5.16 -3.11
N ALA A 262 12.54 5.91 -4.13
CA ALA A 262 11.26 5.70 -4.80
C ALA A 262 11.18 4.32 -5.45
N ARG A 263 12.24 3.87 -6.14
CA ARG A 263 12.31 2.52 -6.73
C ARG A 263 12.27 1.42 -5.68
N THR A 264 13.01 1.61 -4.58
CA THR A 264 13.03 0.68 -3.45
C THR A 264 11.64 0.56 -2.83
N TYR A 265 10.95 1.69 -2.61
CA TYR A 265 9.57 1.73 -2.13
C TYR A 265 8.64 0.97 -3.07
N LEU A 266 8.65 1.28 -4.38
CA LEU A 266 7.81 0.60 -5.37
C LEU A 266 8.06 -0.91 -5.39
N ARG A 267 9.32 -1.34 -5.49
CA ARG A 267 9.72 -2.75 -5.49
C ARG A 267 9.22 -3.46 -4.24
N ARG A 268 9.38 -2.85 -3.06
CA ARG A 268 8.93 -3.40 -1.78
C ARG A 268 7.43 -3.65 -1.77
N GLU A 269 6.64 -2.64 -2.17
CA GLU A 269 5.19 -2.74 -2.20
C GLU A 269 4.72 -3.82 -3.19
N LEU A 270 5.25 -3.84 -4.42
CA LEU A 270 4.90 -4.82 -5.45
C LEU A 270 5.26 -6.26 -5.04
N ASN A 271 6.43 -6.45 -4.42
CA ASN A 271 6.83 -7.73 -3.86
C ASN A 271 5.90 -8.18 -2.71
N ALA A 272 5.46 -7.25 -1.87
CA ALA A 272 4.54 -7.57 -0.79
C ALA A 272 3.17 -8.02 -1.32
N ILE A 273 2.64 -7.36 -2.36
CA ILE A 273 1.42 -7.79 -3.06
C ILE A 273 1.61 -9.15 -3.70
N SER A 274 2.70 -9.36 -4.44
CA SER A 274 3.00 -10.64 -5.10
C SER A 274 3.07 -11.79 -4.08
N ARG A 275 3.70 -11.57 -2.92
CA ARG A 275 3.72 -12.54 -1.82
C ARG A 275 2.33 -12.80 -1.25
N GLU A 276 1.52 -11.76 -1.06
CA GLU A 276 0.16 -11.90 -0.55
C GLU A 276 -0.74 -12.70 -1.50
N VAL A 277 -0.68 -12.40 -2.80
CA VAL A 277 -1.37 -13.19 -3.83
C VAL A 277 -0.88 -14.63 -3.78
N ALA A 278 0.43 -14.85 -3.79
CA ALA A 278 1.01 -16.19 -3.78
C ALA A 278 0.65 -17.00 -2.52
N ARG A 279 0.49 -16.37 -1.34
CA ARG A 279 0.10 -17.03 -0.09
C ARG A 279 -1.30 -17.64 -0.14
N ARG A 280 -2.19 -17.09 -0.97
CA ARG A 280 -3.55 -17.61 -1.14
C ARG A 280 -3.58 -18.93 -1.89
N TYR A 281 -2.49 -19.32 -2.56
CA TYR A 281 -2.40 -20.52 -3.38
C TYR A 281 -1.36 -21.50 -2.84
N PHE A 282 -1.64 -22.80 -2.97
CA PHE A 282 -0.74 -23.87 -2.56
C PHE A 282 -0.92 -25.11 -3.45
N LEU A 283 0.10 -25.95 -3.51
CA LEU A 283 0.01 -27.27 -4.15
C LEU A 283 -0.54 -28.27 -3.14
N ALA A 284 -1.41 -29.18 -3.59
CA ALA A 284 -1.98 -30.22 -2.72
C ALA A 284 -0.89 -31.10 -2.08
N ASP A 285 0.20 -31.34 -2.82
CA ASP A 285 1.38 -32.04 -2.37
C ASP A 285 2.58 -31.08 -2.31
N HIS A 286 3.40 -31.21 -1.28
CA HIS A 286 4.62 -30.42 -1.10
C HIS A 286 5.90 -31.21 -1.44
N LYS A 287 5.77 -32.54 -1.52
CA LYS A 287 6.81 -33.48 -1.90
C LYS A 287 6.12 -34.74 -2.42
N ALA A 288 6.70 -35.36 -3.45
CA ALA A 288 6.25 -36.65 -3.94
C ALA A 288 7.41 -37.63 -4.00
N ASN A 289 7.15 -38.87 -3.59
CA ASN A 289 8.10 -39.98 -3.69
C ASN A 289 7.41 -41.11 -4.45
N HIS A 290 8.07 -41.61 -5.48
CA HIS A 290 7.56 -42.74 -6.28
C HIS A 290 8.70 -43.71 -6.56
N PRO A 291 8.45 -45.03 -6.56
CA PRO A 291 9.47 -45.97 -6.97
C PRO A 291 9.77 -45.82 -8.46
N ALA A 292 10.99 -46.13 -8.89
CA ALA A 292 11.37 -46.07 -10.31
C ALA A 292 10.47 -46.91 -11.25
N SER A 293 9.77 -47.93 -10.71
CA SER A 293 8.81 -48.75 -11.45
C SER A 293 7.45 -48.09 -11.69
N ASP A 294 7.11 -47.03 -10.95
CA ASP A 294 5.83 -46.35 -11.07
C ASP A 294 5.89 -45.24 -12.12
N THR A 295 5.73 -45.66 -13.38
CA THR A 295 5.69 -44.78 -14.55
C THR A 295 4.26 -44.29 -14.85
N THR A 296 3.33 -44.43 -13.91
CA THR A 296 1.94 -43.98 -14.09
C THR A 296 1.87 -42.45 -14.02
N ILE A 297 0.87 -41.87 -14.69
CA ILE A 297 0.63 -40.43 -14.62
C ILE A 297 0.16 -40.08 -13.19
N LYS A 298 0.76 -39.02 -12.65
CA LYS A 298 0.45 -38.41 -11.36
C LYS A 298 -0.02 -36.99 -11.59
N THR A 299 -0.98 -36.53 -10.79
CA THR A 299 -1.57 -35.21 -10.93
C THR A 299 -1.26 -34.36 -9.70
N ILE A 300 -0.80 -33.13 -9.91
CA ILE A 300 -0.59 -32.11 -8.88
C ILE A 300 -1.72 -31.10 -9.01
N GLN A 301 -2.47 -30.92 -7.95
CA GLN A 301 -3.61 -29.99 -7.92
C GLN A 301 -3.19 -28.66 -7.26
N ILE A 302 -3.52 -27.55 -7.90
CA ILE A 302 -3.36 -26.20 -7.36
C ILE A 302 -4.63 -25.85 -6.59
N ARG A 303 -4.47 -25.45 -5.33
CA ARG A 303 -5.57 -25.07 -4.44
C ARG A 303 -5.46 -23.62 -4.01
N ARG A 304 -6.60 -23.02 -3.69
CA ARG A 304 -6.70 -21.68 -3.09
C ARG A 304 -7.34 -21.73 -1.72
N ILE A 305 -6.87 -20.91 -0.81
CA ILE A 305 -7.47 -20.72 0.51
C ILE A 305 -8.82 -20.02 0.34
N GLY A 306 -9.88 -20.61 0.89
CA GLY A 306 -11.21 -19.98 0.93
C GLY A 306 -11.98 -19.99 -0.39
N GLY A 307 -11.63 -20.84 -1.37
CA GLY A 307 -12.40 -20.96 -2.60
C GLY A 307 -11.72 -21.78 -3.70
N ALA A 308 -12.33 -21.78 -4.88
CA ALA A 308 -11.72 -22.37 -6.08
C ALA A 308 -10.52 -21.53 -6.57
N PRO A 309 -9.50 -22.17 -7.19
CA PRO A 309 -8.29 -21.49 -7.64
C PRO A 309 -8.56 -20.40 -8.69
N SER A 310 -9.44 -20.68 -9.67
CA SER A 310 -9.79 -19.77 -10.78
C SER A 310 -8.54 -19.13 -11.41
N LEU A 311 -7.88 -19.90 -12.27
CA LEU A 311 -6.70 -19.46 -13.00
C LEU A 311 -7.11 -18.89 -14.35
N ALA A 312 -6.29 -17.99 -14.90
CA ALA A 312 -6.41 -17.54 -16.29
C ALA A 312 -5.38 -18.23 -17.19
N GLN A 313 -4.21 -18.59 -16.63
CA GLN A 313 -3.12 -19.24 -17.35
C GLN A 313 -2.33 -20.13 -16.38
N LEU A 314 -1.71 -21.18 -16.94
CA LEU A 314 -0.87 -22.15 -16.25
C LEU A 314 0.25 -22.57 -17.21
N GLU A 315 1.41 -22.88 -16.66
CA GLU A 315 2.54 -23.50 -17.34
C GLU A 315 3.38 -24.27 -16.31
N ALA A 316 4.00 -25.36 -16.73
CA ALA A 316 4.83 -26.16 -15.86
C ALA A 316 6.02 -26.74 -16.61
N ILE A 317 7.16 -26.81 -15.92
CA ILE A 317 8.38 -27.44 -16.44
C ILE A 317 9.01 -28.33 -15.38
N SER A 318 9.84 -29.28 -15.83
CA SER A 318 10.71 -30.08 -14.98
C SER A 318 12.15 -29.58 -15.13
N LYS A 319 12.85 -29.38 -14.02
CA LYS A 319 14.29 -29.02 -14.04
C LYS A 319 15.17 -30.14 -14.60
N ARG A 320 14.69 -31.38 -14.52
CA ARG A 320 15.39 -32.60 -14.95
C ARG A 320 14.41 -33.52 -15.67
N GLU A 321 14.16 -33.22 -16.93
CA GLU A 321 13.24 -33.98 -17.79
C GLU A 321 13.66 -35.45 -17.99
N GLN A 322 14.95 -35.76 -17.83
CA GLN A 322 15.43 -37.15 -17.86
C GLN A 322 14.94 -37.99 -16.67
N ASP A 323 14.56 -37.35 -15.56
CA ASP A 323 14.12 -38.02 -14.33
C ASP A 323 12.60 -37.97 -14.19
N VAL A 324 12.02 -36.79 -14.39
CA VAL A 324 10.58 -36.56 -14.25
C VAL A 324 10.11 -35.70 -15.41
N VAL A 325 9.09 -36.16 -16.12
CA VAL A 325 8.57 -35.49 -17.32
C VAL A 325 7.21 -34.88 -17.01
N ILE A 326 7.01 -33.61 -17.39
CA ILE A 326 5.68 -33.00 -17.42
C ILE A 326 4.92 -33.59 -18.60
N HIS A 327 3.76 -34.19 -18.32
CA HIS A 327 2.88 -34.76 -19.34
C HIS A 327 1.95 -33.70 -19.94
N SER A 328 1.25 -32.98 -19.07
CA SER A 328 0.26 -31.96 -19.43
C SER A 328 0.01 -31.01 -18.26
N TRP A 329 -0.64 -29.89 -18.54
CA TRP A 329 -1.16 -28.98 -17.53
C TRP A 329 -2.46 -28.36 -18.04
N ASP A 330 -3.43 -28.14 -17.15
CA ASP A 330 -4.69 -27.49 -17.46
C ASP A 330 -5.01 -26.39 -16.44
N TRP A 331 -5.18 -25.16 -16.93
CA TRP A 331 -5.50 -24.02 -16.09
C TRP A 331 -6.97 -24.02 -15.62
N GLN A 332 -7.88 -24.70 -16.35
CA GLN A 332 -9.31 -24.79 -16.00
C GLN A 332 -9.50 -25.73 -14.81
N ASP A 333 -8.87 -26.90 -14.86
CA ASP A 333 -8.86 -27.88 -13.78
C ASP A 333 -7.81 -27.58 -12.70
N ALA A 334 -6.94 -26.62 -12.97
CA ALA A 334 -5.87 -26.14 -12.09
C ALA A 334 -4.90 -27.25 -11.68
N ASP A 335 -4.47 -28.05 -12.66
CA ASP A 335 -3.65 -29.22 -12.43
C ASP A 335 -2.49 -29.40 -13.40
N VAL A 336 -1.53 -30.20 -12.96
CA VAL A 336 -0.32 -30.54 -13.68
C VAL A 336 -0.07 -32.03 -13.57
N ASP A 337 0.00 -32.69 -14.71
CA ASP A 337 0.27 -34.11 -14.81
C ASP A 337 1.75 -34.35 -15.12
N TYR A 338 2.34 -35.33 -14.44
CA TYR A 338 3.72 -35.75 -14.63
C TYR A 338 3.87 -37.27 -14.47
N PHE A 339 5.00 -37.81 -14.92
CA PHE A 339 5.35 -39.20 -14.64
C PHE A 339 6.87 -39.33 -14.43
N VAL A 340 7.25 -40.42 -13.75
CA VAL A 340 8.66 -40.76 -13.52
C VAL A 340 9.23 -41.47 -14.74
N ALA A 341 10.39 -41.02 -15.20
CA ALA A 341 11.15 -41.60 -16.30
C ALA A 341 12.58 -42.02 -15.91
N GLY A 342 13.09 -41.49 -14.80
CA GLY A 342 14.44 -41.73 -14.30
C GLY A 342 14.61 -43.03 -13.52
N SER A 343 15.85 -43.26 -13.06
CA SER A 343 16.21 -44.40 -12.23
C SER A 343 16.09 -44.07 -10.73
N ALA A 344 16.06 -45.11 -9.89
CA ALA A 344 16.12 -44.97 -8.43
C ALA A 344 17.32 -44.11 -8.00
N GLY A 345 17.08 -43.21 -7.06
CA GLY A 345 18.01 -42.15 -6.64
C GLY A 345 17.98 -40.88 -7.49
N GLY A 346 17.21 -40.86 -8.58
CA GLY A 346 16.95 -39.66 -9.37
C GLY A 346 15.97 -38.70 -8.67
N GLU A 347 16.01 -37.43 -9.06
CA GLU A 347 15.05 -36.43 -8.58
C GLU A 347 14.89 -35.29 -9.57
N SER A 348 13.74 -34.63 -9.51
CA SER A 348 13.51 -33.37 -10.21
C SER A 348 12.69 -32.41 -9.36
N GLU A 349 12.91 -31.13 -9.60
CA GLU A 349 12.03 -30.07 -9.14
C GLU A 349 11.10 -29.69 -10.29
N LEU A 350 9.79 -29.74 -10.04
CA LEU A 350 8.79 -29.25 -10.97
C LEU A 350 8.44 -27.82 -10.60
N LEU A 351 8.57 -26.91 -11.57
CA LEU A 351 8.12 -25.54 -11.43
C LEU A 351 6.73 -25.40 -12.02
N ILE A 352 5.78 -24.96 -11.20
CA ILE A 352 4.39 -24.76 -11.57
C ILE A 352 4.11 -23.27 -11.49
N ASN A 353 3.88 -22.63 -12.63
CA ASN A 353 3.72 -21.19 -12.75
C ASN A 353 2.33 -20.88 -13.30
N PHE A 354 1.59 -20.00 -12.63
CA PHE A 354 0.21 -19.71 -13.01
C PHE A 354 -0.18 -18.27 -12.71
N ARG A 355 -1.21 -17.80 -13.41
CA ARG A 355 -1.79 -16.47 -13.22
C ARG A 355 -3.23 -16.61 -12.72
N PRO A 356 -3.56 -16.16 -11.50
CA PRO A 356 -4.94 -16.02 -11.04
C PRO A 356 -5.79 -15.13 -11.97
N ALA A 357 -7.09 -15.38 -12.06
CA ALA A 357 -7.96 -14.65 -13.00
C ALA A 357 -8.16 -13.17 -12.68
N ASN A 358 -7.98 -12.75 -11.42
CA ASN A 358 -8.28 -11.40 -10.95
C ASN A 358 -7.06 -10.48 -10.86
N THR A 359 -5.90 -10.89 -11.39
CA THR A 359 -4.68 -10.08 -11.37
C THR A 359 -3.75 -10.43 -12.54
N TYR A 360 -2.90 -9.49 -12.95
CA TYR A 360 -1.85 -9.76 -13.93
C TYR A 360 -0.66 -10.53 -13.32
N ARG A 361 -0.59 -10.63 -11.99
CA ARG A 361 0.57 -11.17 -11.27
C ARG A 361 0.64 -12.69 -11.36
N TRP A 362 1.81 -13.18 -11.74
CA TRP A 362 2.15 -14.59 -11.81
C TRP A 362 2.61 -15.12 -10.45
N VAL A 363 2.22 -16.36 -10.17
CA VAL A 363 2.55 -17.11 -8.96
C VAL A 363 3.31 -18.35 -9.38
N ARG A 364 4.49 -18.53 -8.80
CA ARG A 364 5.28 -19.75 -8.94
C ARG A 364 5.23 -20.58 -7.67
N LYS A 365 5.02 -21.88 -7.85
CA LYS A 365 5.15 -22.91 -6.82
C LYS A 365 6.10 -23.98 -7.33
N GLN A 366 6.72 -24.71 -6.41
CA GLN A 366 7.62 -25.79 -6.73
C GLN A 366 7.29 -27.02 -5.90
N ILE A 367 7.52 -28.20 -6.47
CA ILE A 367 7.44 -29.48 -5.77
C ILE A 367 8.64 -30.33 -6.15
N ARG A 368 9.24 -30.97 -5.16
CA ARG A 368 10.32 -31.95 -5.36
C ARG A 368 9.73 -33.33 -5.51
N VAL A 369 10.12 -34.00 -6.59
CA VAL A 369 9.78 -35.40 -6.89
C VAL A 369 11.05 -36.24 -6.76
N ILE A 370 11.01 -37.24 -5.89
CA ILE A 370 12.12 -38.18 -5.65
C ILE A 370 11.73 -39.55 -6.20
N ILE A 371 12.69 -40.19 -6.86
CA ILE A 371 12.56 -41.55 -7.38
C ILE A 371 13.26 -42.50 -6.41
N ASP A 372 12.48 -43.33 -5.72
CA ASP A 372 12.97 -44.31 -4.74
C ASP A 372 13.44 -45.63 -5.38
#